data_AF-A0A2G6CWQ2-F1
#
_entry.id   AF-A0A2G6CWQ2-F1
#
_cell.length_a   1.000
_cell.length_b   1.000
_cell.length_c   1.000
_cell.angle_alpha   90.00
_cell.angle_beta   90.00
_cell.angle_gamma   90.00
#
_symmetry.space_group_name_H-M   'P 1'
#
loop_
_entity.id
_entity.type
_entity.pdbx_description
1 polymer ?
#
loop_
_entity_poly.entity_id
_entity_poly.type
_entity_poly.pdbx_seq_one_letter_code
_entity_poly.pdbx_strand_id
1 'polypeptide(L)'
;MVDFWAGALIMLALAIALLIYPLVRKHPGNLLPDSEKTQTVRIFKDRLAELEAEKAAGLISEDRFTVLKTELEASLVDDVGNEADSGTDSNSTDSNSAESDSTESNSTESNSTESNSTGSNNADSKNTLHSARQKYVFAAALVVFAIAVSGFFYGQYGFYGALQEAREFERLESAGSDHDSVTSIAAMITSLEGKMKDDPTNMDGWFLLGKSYMNIGQYHKAVEAFDRLIPLAEAQGGSPASLYGIKAQALYFASNGRFTEDVKKAIDHALRLNPDETNTLGLLGIMSMQAGQYEAAIQYWSKILELNPEHPGKESIQAGIDEARKRMEATLASRAEATNHSTDAPEAEAVGSEKAVTPVSLNIRVELDSTLAEKVAPSDTLYIYARALKGSKMPLAIVRKSAADLPLQVTLDDSQTMMPSARLSNFDQVEVIARISKQGTPQVNPGDLEGRASPVDTGSGEGKVYSILINQEIPDAEPGQ
;
A
#
# COMPACT_ATOMS: atom_id res chain seq x y z
N MET A 1 12.03 -16.05 -2.06
CA MET A 1 10.88 -16.70 -2.74
C MET A 1 11.32 -17.83 -3.68
N VAL A 2 12.46 -17.72 -4.36
CA VAL A 2 12.98 -18.74 -5.31
C VAL A 2 13.45 -20.02 -4.63
N ASP A 3 14.02 -19.93 -3.42
CA ASP A 3 14.57 -21.09 -2.69
C ASP A 3 13.49 -22.08 -2.23
N PHE A 4 12.28 -21.58 -1.95
CA PHE A 4 11.12 -22.40 -1.64
C PHE A 4 10.67 -23.23 -2.85
N TRP A 5 10.54 -22.59 -4.00
CA TRP A 5 10.18 -23.26 -5.25
C TRP A 5 11.24 -24.26 -5.69
N ALA A 6 12.52 -23.97 -5.47
CA ALA A 6 13.62 -24.90 -5.71
C ALA A 6 13.52 -26.15 -4.82
N GLY A 7 13.27 -25.98 -3.51
CA GLY A 7 13.07 -27.08 -2.58
C GLY A 7 11.85 -27.95 -2.92
N ALA A 8 10.74 -27.32 -3.31
CA ALA A 8 9.52 -28.00 -3.73
C ALA A 8 9.72 -28.82 -5.01
N LEU A 9 10.46 -28.28 -5.99
CA LEU A 9 10.78 -28.97 -7.24
C LEU A 9 11.69 -30.19 -7.02
N ILE A 10 12.67 -30.08 -6.13
CA ILE A 10 13.55 -31.19 -5.77
C ILE A 10 12.76 -32.32 -5.11
N MET A 11 11.85 -31.99 -4.17
CA MET A 11 10.99 -32.98 -3.53
C MET A 11 10.01 -33.65 -4.50
N LEU A 12 9.43 -32.88 -5.43
CA LEU A 12 8.57 -33.41 -6.49
C LEU A 12 9.34 -34.36 -7.41
N ALA A 13 10.55 -33.99 -7.82
CA ALA A 13 11.41 -34.84 -8.64
C ALA A 13 11.79 -36.15 -7.92
N LEU A 14 12.05 -36.08 -6.61
CA LEU A 14 12.38 -37.25 -5.78
C LEU A 14 11.18 -38.20 -5.61
N ALA A 15 9.97 -37.63 -5.46
CA ALA A 15 8.72 -38.39 -5.42
C ALA A 15 8.44 -39.08 -6.77
N ILE A 16 8.63 -38.37 -7.89
CA ILE A 16 8.48 -38.92 -9.24
C ILE A 16 9.53 -40.01 -9.50
N ALA A 17 10.78 -39.81 -9.10
CA ALA A 17 11.83 -40.82 -9.25
C ALA A 17 11.52 -42.10 -8.46
N LEU A 18 10.97 -41.98 -7.24
CA LEU A 18 10.51 -43.13 -6.44
C LEU A 18 9.32 -43.87 -7.06
N LEU A 19 8.46 -43.16 -7.80
CA LEU A 19 7.28 -43.72 -8.47
C LEU A 19 7.64 -44.37 -9.81
N ILE A 20 8.61 -43.81 -10.53
CA ILE A 20 9.13 -44.33 -11.81
C ILE A 20 10.11 -45.50 -11.58
N TYR A 21 10.83 -45.53 -10.47
CA TYR A 21 11.77 -46.61 -10.13
C TYR A 21 11.15 -48.04 -10.15
N PRO A 22 9.96 -48.30 -9.58
CA PRO A 22 9.29 -49.59 -9.72
C PRO A 22 8.69 -49.82 -11.12
N LEU A 23 8.47 -48.77 -11.92
CA LEU A 23 7.89 -48.85 -13.26
C LEU A 23 8.94 -49.16 -14.34
N VAL A 24 10.17 -48.70 -14.15
CA VAL A 24 11.30 -48.91 -15.08
C VAL A 24 12.02 -50.22 -14.82
N ARG A 25 11.84 -50.83 -13.64
CA ARG A 25 12.38 -52.15 -13.32
C ARG A 25 11.53 -53.24 -13.99
N LYS A 26 11.76 -53.46 -15.28
CA LYS A 26 11.16 -54.53 -16.11
C LYS A 26 11.18 -55.87 -15.38
N HIS A 27 10.01 -56.48 -15.22
CA HIS A 27 9.90 -57.94 -15.10
C HIS A 27 10.29 -58.56 -16.46
N PRO A 28 11.18 -59.56 -16.51
CA PRO A 28 11.48 -60.24 -17.76
C PRO A 28 10.35 -61.24 -18.08
N GLY A 29 9.79 -61.12 -19.28
CA GLY A 29 9.11 -62.21 -20.00
C GLY A 29 7.62 -62.42 -19.71
N ASN A 30 6.75 -61.88 -20.58
CA ASN A 30 5.97 -62.70 -21.52
C ASN A 30 5.16 -61.82 -22.49
N LEU A 31 5.28 -62.15 -23.77
CA LEU A 31 4.62 -61.55 -24.94
C LEU A 31 3.14 -61.96 -24.99
N LEU A 32 2.21 -61.02 -25.23
CA LEU A 32 0.97 -61.19 -26.02
C LEU A 32 0.42 -59.78 -26.41
N PRO A 33 0.05 -59.52 -27.68
CA PRO A 33 -0.51 -58.23 -28.13
C PRO A 33 -2.05 -58.26 -28.11
N ASP A 34 -2.70 -57.39 -27.31
CA ASP A 34 -4.18 -57.22 -27.35
C ASP A 34 -4.70 -55.91 -26.69
N SER A 35 -3.85 -54.90 -26.48
CA SER A 35 -4.17 -53.78 -25.57
C SER A 35 -5.11 -52.72 -26.16
N GLU A 36 -5.09 -52.47 -27.47
CA GLU A 36 -5.86 -51.35 -28.05
C GLU A 36 -7.35 -51.69 -28.16
N LYS A 37 -7.70 -52.87 -28.68
CA LYS A 37 -9.11 -53.35 -28.70
C LYS A 37 -9.70 -53.45 -27.30
N THR A 38 -8.90 -53.88 -26.32
CA THR A 38 -9.33 -53.96 -24.92
C THR A 38 -9.55 -52.58 -24.30
N GLN A 39 -8.82 -51.56 -24.76
CA GLN A 39 -8.91 -50.19 -24.27
C GLN A 39 -10.13 -49.46 -24.86
N THR A 40 -10.38 -49.56 -26.17
CA THR A 40 -11.54 -48.94 -26.83
C THR A 40 -12.86 -49.51 -26.29
N VAL A 41 -12.92 -50.83 -26.09
CA VAL A 41 -14.10 -51.49 -25.48
C VAL A 41 -14.28 -51.11 -24.02
N ARG A 42 -13.20 -50.81 -23.27
CA ARG A 42 -13.30 -50.32 -21.88
C ARG A 42 -13.87 -48.92 -21.81
N ILE A 43 -13.38 -48.00 -22.65
CA ILE A 43 -13.86 -46.62 -22.72
C ILE A 43 -15.35 -46.57 -23.07
N PHE A 44 -15.78 -47.40 -24.02
CA PHE A 44 -17.21 -47.54 -24.37
C PHE A 44 -18.07 -47.98 -23.17
N LYS A 45 -17.61 -49.00 -22.41
CA LYS A 45 -18.35 -49.51 -21.24
C LYS A 45 -18.50 -48.47 -20.15
N ASP A 46 -17.45 -47.67 -19.92
CA ASP A 46 -17.50 -46.60 -18.91
C ASP A 46 -18.48 -45.50 -19.34
N ARG A 47 -18.51 -45.12 -20.62
CA ARG A 47 -19.43 -44.09 -21.13
C ARG A 47 -20.89 -44.55 -21.17
N LEU A 48 -21.13 -45.83 -21.43
CA LEU A 48 -22.47 -46.41 -21.36
C LEU A 48 -22.99 -46.44 -19.91
N ALA A 49 -22.14 -46.79 -18.94
CA ALA A 49 -22.50 -46.80 -17.53
C ALA A 49 -22.84 -45.38 -17.00
N GLU A 50 -22.15 -44.36 -17.50
CA GLU A 50 -22.45 -42.95 -17.19
C GLU A 50 -23.83 -42.53 -17.72
N LEU A 51 -24.14 -42.86 -18.99
CA LEU A 51 -25.46 -42.56 -19.57
C LEU A 51 -26.60 -43.30 -18.85
N GLU A 52 -26.38 -44.55 -18.41
CA GLU A 52 -27.36 -45.31 -17.63
C GLU A 52 -27.58 -44.68 -16.25
N ALA A 53 -26.53 -44.17 -15.61
CA ALA A 53 -26.62 -43.45 -14.34
C ALA A 53 -27.37 -42.12 -14.49
N GLU A 54 -27.14 -41.37 -15.57
CA GLU A 54 -27.87 -40.12 -15.85
C GLU A 54 -29.35 -40.36 -16.13
N LYS A 55 -29.68 -41.44 -16.86
CA LYS A 55 -31.07 -41.86 -17.06
C LYS A 55 -31.72 -42.27 -15.74
N ALA A 56 -31.02 -43.06 -14.92
CA ALA A 56 -31.52 -43.49 -13.60
C ALA A 56 -31.73 -42.30 -12.64
N ALA A 57 -30.92 -41.25 -12.78
CA ALA A 57 -31.07 -39.99 -12.04
C ALA A 57 -32.16 -39.05 -12.63
N GLY A 58 -32.80 -39.43 -13.75
CA GLY A 58 -33.85 -38.66 -14.42
C GLY A 58 -33.35 -37.41 -15.15
N LEU A 59 -32.04 -37.28 -15.37
CA LEU A 59 -31.41 -36.15 -16.06
C LEU A 59 -31.64 -36.20 -17.58
N ILE A 60 -31.89 -37.39 -18.12
CA ILE A 60 -32.20 -37.62 -19.53
C ILE A 60 -33.45 -38.50 -19.65
N SER A 61 -34.30 -38.20 -20.64
CA SER A 61 -35.49 -39.00 -20.94
C SER A 61 -35.13 -40.32 -21.64
N GLU A 62 -36.02 -41.31 -21.54
CA GLU A 62 -35.86 -42.64 -22.16
C GLU A 62 -35.56 -42.55 -23.67
N ASP A 63 -36.30 -41.68 -24.37
CA ASP A 63 -36.13 -41.46 -25.81
C ASP A 63 -34.77 -40.84 -26.15
N ARG A 64 -34.25 -39.97 -25.28
CA ARG A 64 -32.94 -39.35 -25.48
C ARG A 64 -31.80 -40.32 -25.18
N PHE A 65 -31.95 -41.16 -24.16
CA PHE A 65 -31.00 -42.21 -23.82
C PHE A 65 -30.84 -43.24 -24.95
N THR A 66 -31.94 -43.67 -25.57
CA THR A 66 -31.90 -44.67 -26.66
C THR A 66 -31.18 -44.14 -27.90
N VAL A 67 -31.39 -42.86 -28.26
CA VAL A 67 -30.66 -42.22 -29.37
C VAL A 67 -29.17 -42.13 -29.07
N LEU A 68 -28.78 -41.63 -27.90
CA LEU A 68 -27.37 -41.47 -27.50
C LEU A 68 -26.64 -42.82 -27.40
N LYS A 69 -27.32 -43.86 -26.89
CA LYS A 69 -26.78 -45.21 -26.84
C LYS A 69 -26.53 -45.77 -28.24
N THR A 70 -27.46 -45.56 -29.16
CA THR A 70 -27.35 -46.05 -30.55
C THR A 70 -26.19 -45.36 -31.28
N GLU A 71 -26.01 -44.05 -31.08
CA GLU A 71 -24.90 -43.29 -31.65
C GLU A 71 -23.54 -43.76 -31.10
N LEU A 72 -23.48 -44.03 -29.79
CA LEU A 72 -22.28 -44.59 -29.16
C LEU A 72 -21.94 -45.99 -29.68
N GLU A 73 -22.93 -46.85 -29.88
CA GLU A 73 -22.76 -48.20 -30.44
C GLU A 73 -22.29 -48.15 -31.90
N ALA A 74 -22.81 -47.21 -32.70
CA ALA A 74 -22.37 -47.01 -34.08
C ALA A 74 -20.91 -46.54 -34.17
N SER A 75 -20.49 -45.64 -33.27
CA SER A 75 -19.10 -45.18 -33.18
C SER A 75 -18.13 -46.31 -32.82
N LEU A 76 -18.52 -47.22 -31.91
CA LEU A 76 -17.67 -48.36 -31.54
C LEU A 76 -17.44 -49.31 -32.72
N VAL A 77 -18.47 -49.53 -33.54
CA VAL A 77 -18.37 -50.40 -34.73
C VAL A 77 -17.45 -49.78 -35.78
N ASP A 78 -17.49 -48.45 -35.96
CA ASP A 78 -16.62 -47.72 -36.87
C ASP A 78 -15.16 -47.73 -36.39
N ASP A 79 -14.91 -47.40 -35.12
CA ASP A 79 -13.54 -47.36 -34.54
C ASP A 79 -12.88 -48.75 -34.52
N VAL A 80 -13.64 -49.80 -34.19
CA VAL A 80 -13.12 -51.18 -34.22
C VAL A 80 -12.99 -51.72 -35.66
N GLY A 81 -13.79 -51.20 -36.60
CA GLY A 81 -13.77 -51.58 -38.01
C GLY A 81 -12.64 -50.92 -38.82
N ASN A 82 -12.33 -49.66 -38.56
CA ASN A 82 -11.33 -48.87 -39.30
C ASN A 82 -9.88 -49.22 -38.92
N GLU A 83 -9.65 -49.81 -37.74
CA GLU A 83 -8.35 -50.36 -37.32
C GLU A 83 -8.01 -51.70 -37.98
N ALA A 84 -8.95 -52.35 -38.67
CA ALA A 84 -8.69 -53.60 -39.40
C ALA A 84 -8.02 -53.38 -40.78
N ASP A 85 -8.04 -52.15 -41.31
CA ASP A 85 -7.65 -51.84 -42.71
C ASP A 85 -6.41 -50.93 -42.84
N SER A 86 -5.82 -50.45 -41.73
CA SER A 86 -4.69 -49.49 -41.72
C SER A 86 -3.30 -50.14 -41.59
N GLY A 87 -3.10 -51.29 -42.24
CA GLY A 87 -1.88 -52.08 -42.14
C GLY A 87 -1.17 -52.37 -43.46
N THR A 88 -1.02 -51.43 -44.40
CA THR A 88 -0.10 -51.54 -45.56
C THR A 88 0.15 -50.17 -46.20
N ASP A 89 1.35 -49.58 -46.06
CA ASP A 89 2.23 -49.23 -47.20
C ASP A 89 3.42 -48.28 -46.90
N SER A 90 4.48 -48.51 -47.69
CA SER A 90 5.64 -47.65 -48.02
C SER A 90 6.80 -47.57 -47.00
N ASN A 91 8.09 -47.74 -47.35
CA ASN A 91 8.76 -47.88 -48.64
C ASN A 91 10.16 -48.52 -48.48
N SER A 92 10.59 -49.16 -49.57
CA SER A 92 11.89 -49.74 -49.99
C SER A 92 13.17 -48.94 -49.63
N THR A 93 14.40 -49.49 -49.63
CA THR A 93 15.17 -49.98 -50.80
C THR A 93 16.46 -50.74 -50.38
N ASP A 94 16.64 -51.95 -50.96
CA ASP A 94 17.85 -52.67 -51.43
C ASP A 94 19.07 -52.95 -50.51
N SER A 95 19.79 -54.08 -50.57
CA SER A 95 19.88 -55.16 -51.58
C SER A 95 20.66 -56.37 -51.03
N ASN A 96 20.24 -57.58 -51.43
CA ASN A 96 21.01 -58.82 -51.71
C ASN A 96 21.93 -59.45 -50.63
N SER A 97 21.94 -60.77 -50.38
CA SER A 97 22.01 -61.89 -51.34
C SER A 97 22.02 -63.27 -50.63
N ALA A 98 21.56 -64.30 -51.36
CA ALA A 98 21.88 -65.74 -51.33
C ALA A 98 21.68 -66.54 -50.01
N GLU A 99 20.74 -67.49 -49.89
CA GLU A 99 20.55 -68.78 -50.61
C GLU A 99 21.39 -69.94 -50.03
N SER A 100 20.73 -71.10 -49.93
CA SER A 100 21.30 -72.46 -49.75
C SER A 100 21.89 -72.76 -48.36
N ASP A 101 21.85 -73.96 -47.78
CA ASP A 101 21.29 -75.27 -48.10
C ASP A 101 21.62 -76.16 -46.90
N SER A 102 20.75 -77.16 -46.65
CA SER A 102 21.00 -78.44 -45.97
C SER A 102 21.73 -78.40 -44.60
N THR A 103 21.85 -79.45 -43.78
CA THR A 103 21.73 -80.89 -43.87
C THR A 103 21.59 -81.32 -42.39
N GLU A 104 20.62 -82.16 -42.03
CA GLU A 104 20.85 -83.61 -41.85
C GLU A 104 21.03 -84.02 -40.38
N SER A 105 19.99 -84.69 -39.87
CA SER A 105 20.05 -85.98 -39.16
C SER A 105 20.64 -86.02 -37.74
N ASN A 106 20.19 -86.89 -36.83
CA ASN A 106 19.34 -88.06 -36.93
C ASN A 106 18.79 -88.39 -35.52
N SER A 107 17.64 -89.08 -35.48
CA SER A 107 17.29 -90.28 -34.68
C SER A 107 17.81 -90.40 -33.23
N THR A 108 17.05 -90.80 -32.22
CA THR A 108 16.19 -91.99 -32.08
C THR A 108 15.52 -91.83 -30.69
N GLU A 109 14.19 -91.69 -30.58
CA GLU A 109 13.18 -92.75 -30.45
C GLU A 109 13.07 -93.41 -29.07
N SER A 110 11.80 -93.58 -28.65
CA SER A 110 11.27 -94.57 -27.70
C SER A 110 11.40 -94.27 -26.19
N ASN A 111 10.39 -94.42 -25.34
CA ASN A 111 8.95 -94.67 -25.50
C ASN A 111 8.27 -94.45 -24.13
N SER A 112 6.97 -94.11 -24.16
CA SER A 112 5.88 -94.39 -23.20
C SER A 112 6.16 -94.70 -21.72
N THR A 113 5.40 -94.08 -20.80
CA THR A 113 4.20 -94.69 -20.14
C THR A 113 3.63 -93.75 -19.06
N GLU A 114 2.30 -93.71 -19.01
CA GLU A 114 1.42 -93.13 -17.98
C GLU A 114 1.86 -93.33 -16.52
N SER A 115 1.52 -92.37 -15.66
CA SER A 115 0.76 -92.65 -14.42
C SER A 115 0.39 -91.37 -13.66
N ASN A 116 -0.88 -91.29 -13.29
CA ASN A 116 -1.44 -90.39 -12.28
C ASN A 116 -0.72 -90.54 -10.93
N SER A 117 -0.47 -89.44 -10.22
CA SER A 117 -0.72 -89.40 -8.79
C SER A 117 -0.95 -87.98 -8.27
N THR A 118 -2.07 -87.86 -7.56
CA THR A 118 -2.50 -86.75 -6.72
C THR A 118 -1.51 -86.50 -5.57
N GLY A 119 -1.23 -85.23 -5.28
CA GLY A 119 -0.85 -84.79 -3.93
C GLY A 119 0.35 -83.84 -3.87
N SER A 120 0.08 -82.56 -3.57
CA SER A 120 0.67 -81.82 -2.44
C SER A 120 0.49 -80.31 -2.64
N ASN A 121 -0.60 -79.78 -2.10
CA ASN A 121 -0.75 -78.35 -1.79
C ASN A 121 -0.24 -78.12 -0.36
N ASN A 122 0.88 -77.42 -0.18
CA ASN A 122 1.13 -76.44 0.92
C ASN A 122 2.62 -76.09 1.03
N ALA A 123 3.10 -75.13 0.23
CA ALA A 123 4.35 -74.41 0.57
C ALA A 123 4.38 -72.99 -0.01
N ASP A 124 3.85 -72.75 -1.21
CA ASP A 124 4.10 -71.49 -1.92
C ASP A 124 3.19 -70.30 -1.57
N SER A 125 2.10 -70.50 -0.82
CA SER A 125 1.19 -69.39 -0.47
C SER A 125 1.73 -68.48 0.66
N LYS A 126 2.72 -68.93 1.45
CA LYS A 126 3.24 -68.14 2.58
C LYS A 126 4.29 -67.09 2.21
N ASN A 127 5.01 -67.27 1.09
CA ASN A 127 6.07 -66.32 0.67
C ASN A 127 5.55 -65.17 -0.22
N THR A 128 4.43 -65.34 -0.91
CA THR A 128 3.84 -64.29 -1.77
C THR A 128 3.06 -63.25 -0.97
N LEU A 129 2.45 -63.64 0.16
CA LEU A 129 1.74 -62.73 1.06
C LEU A 129 2.67 -61.81 1.87
N HIS A 130 3.87 -62.27 2.22
CA HIS A 130 4.84 -61.46 2.98
C HIS A 130 5.43 -60.32 2.11
N SER A 131 5.74 -60.60 0.85
CA SER A 131 6.25 -59.61 -0.13
C SER A 131 5.22 -58.53 -0.46
N ALA A 132 3.95 -58.89 -0.65
CA ALA A 132 2.89 -57.91 -0.89
C ALA A 132 2.67 -57.00 0.35
N ARG A 133 2.60 -57.59 1.55
CA ARG A 133 2.43 -56.82 2.79
C ARG A 133 3.60 -55.87 3.06
N GLN A 134 4.83 -56.28 2.74
CA GLN A 134 6.02 -55.44 2.90
C GLN A 134 6.03 -54.24 1.94
N LYS A 135 5.50 -54.40 0.71
CA LYS A 135 5.32 -53.31 -0.25
C LYS A 135 4.28 -52.28 0.23
N TYR A 136 3.16 -52.73 0.79
CA TYR A 136 2.14 -51.83 1.36
C TYR A 136 2.61 -51.12 2.64
N VAL A 137 3.38 -51.80 3.50
CA VAL A 137 3.98 -51.18 4.69
C VAL A 137 5.01 -50.13 4.30
N PHE A 138 5.83 -50.38 3.27
CA PHE A 138 6.78 -49.39 2.77
C PHE A 138 6.09 -48.20 2.10
N ALA A 139 5.04 -48.43 1.31
CA ALA A 139 4.23 -47.37 0.73
C ALA A 139 3.53 -46.51 1.80
N ALA A 140 2.96 -47.15 2.83
CA ALA A 140 2.37 -46.44 3.96
C ALA A 140 3.41 -45.62 4.74
N ALA A 141 4.60 -46.16 4.96
CA ALA A 141 5.69 -45.45 5.62
C ALA A 141 6.16 -44.21 4.81
N LEU A 142 6.21 -44.32 3.48
CA LEU A 142 6.53 -43.19 2.60
C LEU A 142 5.46 -42.10 2.63
N VAL A 143 4.17 -42.46 2.67
CA VAL A 143 3.08 -41.48 2.79
C VAL A 143 3.14 -40.77 4.14
N VAL A 144 3.36 -41.50 5.23
CA VAL A 144 3.52 -40.90 6.57
C VAL A 144 4.75 -39.99 6.62
N PHE A 145 5.87 -40.41 6.00
CA PHE A 145 7.06 -39.58 5.90
C PHE A 145 6.82 -38.33 5.06
N ALA A 146 6.12 -38.43 3.93
CA ALA A 146 5.76 -37.28 3.11
C ALA A 146 4.83 -36.31 3.86
N ILE A 147 3.87 -36.81 4.65
CA ILE A 147 3.02 -35.97 5.52
C ILE A 147 3.85 -35.32 6.63
N ALA A 148 4.77 -36.05 7.26
CA ALA A 148 5.61 -35.52 8.32
C ALA A 148 6.59 -34.46 7.81
N VAL A 149 7.22 -34.69 6.65
CA VAL A 149 8.10 -33.73 5.99
C VAL A 149 7.31 -32.53 5.50
N SER A 150 6.15 -32.74 4.87
CA SER A 150 5.26 -31.65 4.46
C SER A 150 4.81 -30.82 5.67
N GLY A 151 4.44 -31.45 6.78
CA GLY A 151 4.11 -30.77 8.04
C GLY A 151 5.28 -30.02 8.64
N PHE A 152 6.50 -30.57 8.58
CA PHE A 152 7.72 -29.93 9.05
C PHE A 152 8.07 -28.69 8.21
N PHE A 153 8.05 -28.80 6.88
CA PHE A 153 8.30 -27.67 5.98
C PHE A 153 7.16 -26.65 6.01
N TYR A 154 5.91 -27.07 6.19
CA TYR A 154 4.78 -26.16 6.44
C TYR A 154 4.91 -25.45 7.79
N GLY A 155 5.48 -26.09 8.81
CA GLY A 155 5.81 -25.45 10.08
C GLY A 155 6.97 -24.45 9.98
N GLN A 156 7.97 -24.76 9.16
CA GLN A 156 9.18 -23.94 9.04
C GLN A 156 9.07 -22.80 8.01
N TYR A 157 8.27 -23.00 6.94
CA TYR A 157 8.14 -22.06 5.82
C TYR A 157 6.68 -21.75 5.44
N GLY A 158 5.70 -22.43 6.03
CA GLY A 158 4.29 -22.16 5.78
C GLY A 158 3.85 -20.88 6.47
N PHE A 159 2.96 -20.15 5.81
CA PHE A 159 2.36 -18.88 6.25
C PHE A 159 1.40 -19.06 7.45
N TYR A 160 1.63 -19.99 8.38
CA TYR A 160 0.74 -20.22 9.53
C TYR A 160 0.65 -18.97 10.43
N GLY A 161 1.78 -18.27 10.62
CA GLY A 161 1.81 -16.96 11.30
C GLY A 161 0.99 -15.90 10.54
N ALA A 162 1.11 -15.85 9.21
CA ALA A 162 0.36 -14.91 8.40
C ALA A 162 -1.14 -15.23 8.26
N LEU A 163 -1.54 -16.50 8.39
CA LEU A 163 -2.94 -16.91 8.45
C LEU A 163 -3.58 -16.51 9.79
N GLN A 164 -2.78 -16.49 10.85
CA GLN A 164 -3.17 -15.94 12.15
C GLN A 164 -3.22 -14.41 12.09
N GLU A 165 -2.23 -13.76 11.49
CA GLU A 165 -2.22 -12.31 11.23
C GLU A 165 -3.38 -11.87 10.33
N ALA A 166 -3.75 -12.64 9.30
CA ALA A 166 -4.89 -12.35 8.42
C ALA A 166 -6.25 -12.49 9.14
N ARG A 167 -6.41 -13.49 10.03
CA ARG A 167 -7.62 -13.63 10.86
C ARG A 167 -7.70 -12.57 11.96
N GLU A 168 -6.56 -12.15 12.50
CA GLU A 168 -6.48 -10.99 13.40
C GLU A 168 -6.85 -9.71 12.63
N PHE A 169 -6.38 -9.55 11.39
CA PHE A 169 -6.74 -8.44 10.49
C PHE A 169 -8.25 -8.39 10.18
N GLU A 170 -8.85 -9.55 9.85
CA GLU A 170 -10.29 -9.68 9.59
C GLU A 170 -11.14 -9.43 10.86
N ARG A 171 -10.63 -9.81 12.04
CA ARG A 171 -11.22 -9.42 13.33
C ARG A 171 -11.15 -7.91 13.57
N LEU A 172 -10.04 -7.26 13.23
CA LEU A 172 -9.83 -5.82 13.42
C LEU A 172 -10.72 -4.97 12.50
N GLU A 173 -10.98 -5.44 11.28
CA GLU A 173 -11.94 -4.81 10.37
C GLU A 173 -13.38 -4.95 10.88
N SER A 174 -13.71 -6.06 11.55
CA SER A 174 -15.02 -6.29 12.17
C SER A 174 -15.22 -5.63 13.55
N ALA A 175 -14.14 -5.26 14.25
CA ALA A 175 -14.16 -4.74 15.63
C ALA A 175 -14.22 -3.21 15.73
N GLY A 176 -14.43 -2.51 14.61
CA GLY A 176 -14.52 -1.05 14.57
C GLY A 176 -15.80 -0.51 15.19
N SER A 177 -16.01 -0.64 16.50
CA SER A 177 -16.99 0.16 17.27
C SER A 177 -16.81 0.20 18.81
N ASP A 178 -15.84 -0.51 19.43
CA ASP A 178 -15.78 -0.63 20.90
C ASP A 178 -14.42 -0.29 21.55
N HIS A 179 -14.47 0.24 22.78
CA HIS A 179 -13.33 0.65 23.62
C HIS A 179 -12.29 -0.48 23.85
N ASP A 180 -12.70 -1.74 23.70
CA ASP A 180 -11.84 -2.92 23.80
C ASP A 180 -10.83 -3.05 22.63
N SER A 181 -11.08 -2.38 21.50
CA SER A 181 -10.19 -2.35 20.33
C SER A 181 -8.87 -1.60 20.59
N VAL A 182 -8.90 -0.51 21.36
CA VAL A 182 -7.72 0.32 21.67
C VAL A 182 -6.75 -0.42 22.58
N THR A 183 -7.26 -1.15 23.57
CA THR A 183 -6.46 -1.99 24.48
C THR A 183 -5.82 -3.16 23.74
N SER A 184 -6.53 -3.75 22.77
CA SER A 184 -6.00 -4.80 21.89
C SER A 184 -4.86 -4.29 21.01
N ILE A 185 -5.01 -3.11 20.40
CA ILE A 185 -3.97 -2.49 19.55
C ILE A 185 -2.71 -2.14 20.36
N ALA A 186 -2.86 -1.63 21.58
CA ALA A 186 -1.73 -1.33 22.46
C ALA A 186 -0.95 -2.60 22.86
N ALA A 187 -1.65 -3.70 23.14
CA ALA A 187 -1.02 -5.00 23.44
C ALA A 187 -0.27 -5.57 22.22
N MET A 188 -0.82 -5.43 21.02
CA MET A 188 -0.15 -5.82 19.78
C MET A 188 1.12 -5.00 19.52
N ILE A 189 1.06 -3.69 19.70
CA ILE A 189 2.24 -2.82 19.56
C ILE A 189 3.33 -3.21 20.57
N THR A 190 2.96 -3.51 21.82
CA THR A 190 3.91 -3.97 22.84
C THR A 190 4.58 -5.30 22.45
N SER A 191 3.82 -6.22 21.85
CA SER A 191 4.34 -7.48 21.32
C SER A 191 5.31 -7.25 20.15
N LEU A 192 4.95 -6.35 19.22
CA LEU A 192 5.81 -5.95 18.11
C LEU A 192 7.10 -5.29 18.60
N GLU A 193 7.02 -4.38 19.56
CA GLU A 193 8.19 -3.75 20.20
C GLU A 193 9.13 -4.81 20.80
N GLY A 194 8.58 -5.83 21.47
CA GLY A 194 9.36 -6.95 22.00
C GLY A 194 10.10 -7.71 20.89
N LYS A 195 9.39 -8.09 19.83
CA LYS A 195 9.99 -8.77 18.67
C LYS A 195 11.08 -7.94 18.00
N MET A 196 10.93 -6.61 17.92
CA MET A 196 11.94 -5.72 17.33
C MET A 196 13.18 -5.55 18.21
N LYS A 197 13.08 -5.84 19.52
CA LYS A 197 14.26 -5.93 20.40
C LYS A 197 15.02 -7.24 20.18
N ASP A 198 14.30 -8.34 19.98
CA ASP A 198 14.88 -9.68 19.77
C ASP A 198 15.49 -9.84 18.37
N ASP A 199 14.83 -9.28 17.35
CA ASP A 199 15.31 -9.22 15.96
C ASP A 199 15.29 -7.78 15.43
N PRO A 200 16.35 -6.99 15.68
CA PRO A 200 16.44 -5.61 15.22
C PRO A 200 16.59 -5.45 13.70
N THR A 201 16.81 -6.54 12.97
CA THR A 201 17.02 -6.53 11.52
C THR A 201 15.75 -6.78 10.72
N ASN A 202 14.64 -7.09 11.40
CA ASN A 202 13.36 -7.34 10.78
C ASN A 202 12.72 -6.07 10.22
N MET A 203 12.91 -5.84 8.92
CA MET A 203 12.41 -4.67 8.20
C MET A 203 10.89 -4.59 8.18
N ASP A 204 10.20 -5.70 7.92
CA ASP A 204 8.74 -5.74 7.84
C ASP A 204 8.12 -5.41 9.21
N GLY A 205 8.74 -5.89 10.29
CA GLY A 205 8.33 -5.58 11.66
C GLY A 205 8.47 -4.10 11.99
N TRP A 206 9.59 -3.46 11.63
CA TRP A 206 9.77 -2.02 11.83
C TRP A 206 8.78 -1.19 10.98
N PHE A 207 8.50 -1.62 9.76
CA PHE A 207 7.53 -0.96 8.89
C PHE A 207 6.12 -1.02 9.49
N LEU A 208 5.70 -2.22 9.91
CA LEU A 208 4.41 -2.43 10.55
C LEU A 208 4.29 -1.62 11.84
N LEU A 209 5.32 -1.63 12.68
CA LEU A 209 5.35 -0.87 13.92
C LEU A 209 5.20 0.64 13.67
N GLY A 210 5.90 1.19 12.67
CA GLY A 210 5.76 2.58 12.25
C GLY A 210 4.34 2.91 11.78
N LYS A 211 3.74 2.05 10.95
CA LYS A 211 2.34 2.20 10.49
C LYS A 211 1.33 2.10 11.63
N SER A 212 1.53 1.18 12.58
CA SER A 212 0.67 1.05 13.77
C SER A 212 0.73 2.32 14.62
N TYR A 213 1.92 2.86 14.88
CA TYR A 213 2.05 4.12 15.60
C TYR A 213 1.40 5.30 14.88
N MET A 214 1.48 5.37 13.55
CA MET A 214 0.75 6.36 12.76
C MET A 214 -0.76 6.27 12.96
N ASN A 215 -1.31 5.05 12.96
CA ASN A 215 -2.75 4.81 13.10
C ASN A 215 -3.27 5.24 14.49
N ILE A 216 -2.50 5.02 15.55
CA ILE A 216 -2.88 5.42 16.91
C ILE A 216 -2.43 6.84 17.30
N GLY A 217 -1.94 7.63 16.34
CA GLY A 217 -1.52 9.02 16.57
C GLY A 217 -0.20 9.21 17.33
N GLN A 218 0.58 8.14 17.57
CA GLN A 218 1.90 8.23 18.21
C GLN A 218 3.00 8.56 17.19
N TYR A 219 2.89 9.73 16.54
CA TYR A 219 3.72 10.10 15.39
C TYR A 219 5.22 10.14 15.69
N HIS A 220 5.65 10.55 16.89
CA HIS A 220 7.07 10.53 17.27
C HIS A 220 7.65 9.11 17.26
N LYS A 221 6.92 8.13 17.79
CA LYS A 221 7.37 6.73 17.77
C LYS A 221 7.34 6.13 16.37
N ALA A 222 6.41 6.57 15.53
CA ALA A 222 6.42 6.20 14.11
C ALA A 222 7.71 6.65 13.43
N VAL A 223 8.16 7.88 13.69
CA VAL A 223 9.44 8.40 13.18
C VAL A 223 10.61 7.54 13.67
N GLU A 224 10.65 7.19 14.96
CA GLU A 224 11.71 6.32 15.50
C GLU A 224 11.75 4.94 14.82
N ALA A 225 10.60 4.34 14.54
CA ALA A 225 10.52 3.07 13.82
C ALA A 225 11.05 3.20 12.37
N PHE A 226 10.66 4.28 11.66
CA PHE A 226 11.17 4.54 10.31
C PHE A 226 12.68 4.86 10.30
N ASP A 227 13.20 5.51 11.34
CA ASP A 227 14.64 5.76 11.51
C ASP A 227 15.46 4.48 11.69
N ARG A 228 14.86 3.44 12.26
CA ARG A 228 15.47 2.09 12.31
C ARG A 228 15.37 1.36 10.98
N LEU A 229 14.26 1.53 10.27
CA LEU A 229 13.98 0.82 9.02
C LEU A 229 14.80 1.33 7.83
N ILE A 230 14.94 2.64 7.68
CA ILE A 230 15.57 3.26 6.50
C ILE A 230 17.00 2.73 6.25
N PRO A 231 17.91 2.68 7.25
CA PRO A 231 19.25 2.13 7.04
C PRO A 231 19.27 0.66 6.63
N LEU A 232 18.31 -0.14 7.11
CA LEU A 232 18.17 -1.55 6.75
C LEU A 232 17.75 -1.69 5.29
N ALA A 233 16.81 -0.86 4.83
CA ALA A 233 16.37 -0.82 3.44
C ALA A 233 17.49 -0.38 2.49
N GLU A 234 18.25 0.64 2.87
CA GLU A 234 19.42 1.12 2.12
C GLU A 234 20.50 0.03 2.01
N ALA A 235 20.76 -0.71 3.10
CA ALA A 235 21.74 -1.80 3.12
C ALA A 235 21.37 -2.96 2.19
N GLN A 236 20.08 -3.21 1.95
CA GLN A 236 19.61 -4.21 0.99
C GLN A 236 19.59 -3.72 -0.48
N GLY A 237 20.02 -2.48 -0.73
CA GLY A 237 20.05 -1.89 -2.07
C GLY A 237 18.69 -1.46 -2.60
N GLY A 238 17.66 -1.40 -1.75
CA GLY A 238 16.35 -0.85 -2.09
C GLY A 238 16.39 0.68 -2.14
N SER A 239 15.46 1.30 -2.87
CA SER A 239 15.26 2.75 -2.81
C SER A 239 14.32 3.08 -1.63
N PRO A 240 14.80 3.74 -0.56
CA PRO A 240 13.97 4.07 0.60
C PRO A 240 13.06 5.30 0.35
N ALA A 241 12.83 5.71 -0.90
CA ALA A 241 12.07 6.92 -1.23
C ALA A 241 10.70 6.96 -0.53
N SER A 242 9.95 5.87 -0.60
CA SER A 242 8.64 5.77 0.07
C SER A 242 8.75 5.82 1.60
N LEU A 243 9.83 5.28 2.18
CA LEU A 243 10.08 5.37 3.62
C LEU A 243 10.36 6.80 4.07
N TYR A 244 11.14 7.56 3.29
CA TYR A 244 11.32 9.00 3.54
C TYR A 244 10.00 9.78 3.39
N GLY A 245 9.15 9.43 2.42
CA GLY A 245 7.84 10.05 2.25
C GLY A 245 6.89 9.80 3.43
N ILE A 246 6.80 8.56 3.90
CA ILE A 246 5.97 8.21 5.07
C ILE A 246 6.56 8.80 6.36
N LYS A 247 7.90 8.86 6.49
CA LYS A 247 8.56 9.57 7.60
C LYS A 247 8.27 11.08 7.58
N ALA A 248 8.28 11.72 6.41
CA ALA A 248 7.90 13.12 6.27
C ALA A 248 6.46 13.37 6.73
N GLN A 249 5.55 12.46 6.40
CA GLN A 249 4.17 12.50 6.86
C GLN A 249 4.08 12.37 8.39
N ALA A 250 4.80 11.43 8.98
CA ALA A 250 4.88 11.27 10.43
C ALA A 250 5.42 12.54 11.12
N LEU A 251 6.48 13.14 10.59
CA LEU A 251 7.06 14.39 11.10
C LEU A 251 6.09 15.57 10.99
N TYR A 252 5.33 15.66 9.89
CA TYR A 252 4.31 16.70 9.68
C TYR A 252 3.22 16.61 10.75
N PHE A 253 2.70 15.41 11.01
CA PHE A 253 1.71 15.20 12.06
C PHE A 253 2.27 15.40 13.47
N ALA A 254 3.49 14.91 13.75
CA ALA A 254 4.19 15.17 15.01
C ALA A 254 4.40 16.68 15.26
N SER A 255 4.54 17.46 14.18
CA SER A 255 4.69 18.92 14.23
C SER A 255 3.36 19.68 14.25
N ASN A 256 2.23 18.99 14.47
CA ASN A 256 0.88 19.55 14.45
C ASN A 256 0.55 20.27 13.13
N GLY A 257 0.92 19.65 12.01
CA GLY A 257 0.63 20.16 10.67
C GLY A 257 1.51 21.32 10.21
N ARG A 258 2.67 21.52 10.85
CA ARG A 258 3.67 22.52 10.44
C ARG A 258 4.78 21.89 9.61
N PHE A 259 5.19 22.57 8.54
CA PHE A 259 6.34 22.19 7.71
C PHE A 259 7.66 22.68 8.33
N THR A 260 8.15 21.95 9.34
CA THR A 260 9.46 22.19 9.96
C THR A 260 10.61 21.83 9.01
N GLU A 261 11.83 22.22 9.35
CA GLU A 261 13.02 21.88 8.55
C GLU A 261 13.22 20.36 8.42
N ASP A 262 12.86 19.57 9.43
CA ASP A 262 12.97 18.11 9.36
C ASP A 262 11.95 17.49 8.40
N VAL A 263 10.73 18.05 8.34
CA VAL A 263 9.72 17.66 7.34
C VAL A 263 10.26 17.93 5.93
N LYS A 264 10.79 19.14 5.69
CA LYS A 264 11.34 19.53 4.38
C LYS A 264 12.52 18.65 3.98
N LYS A 265 13.46 18.38 4.89
CA LYS A 265 14.58 17.47 4.62
C LYS A 265 14.10 16.08 4.22
N ALA A 266 13.11 15.52 4.92
CA ALA A 266 12.57 14.21 4.59
C ALA A 266 11.88 14.20 3.21
N ILE A 267 11.12 15.25 2.88
CA ILE A 267 10.55 15.48 1.55
C ILE A 267 11.64 15.54 0.48
N ASP A 268 12.69 16.33 0.69
CA ASP A 268 13.78 16.49 -0.27
C ASP A 268 14.55 15.17 -0.49
N HIS A 269 14.74 14.38 0.56
CA HIS A 269 15.33 13.04 0.45
C HIS A 269 14.45 12.11 -0.40
N ALA A 270 13.13 12.07 -0.14
CA ALA A 270 12.21 11.25 -0.91
C ALA A 270 12.23 11.63 -2.40
N LEU A 271 12.13 12.92 -2.73
CA LEU A 271 12.09 13.40 -4.11
C LEU A 271 13.39 13.19 -4.88
N ARG A 272 14.55 13.29 -4.21
CA ARG A 272 15.84 12.96 -4.84
C ARG A 272 15.92 11.51 -5.27
N LEU A 273 15.28 10.61 -4.53
CA LEU A 273 15.28 9.18 -4.80
C LEU A 273 14.16 8.78 -5.78
N ASN A 274 12.98 9.40 -5.63
CA ASN A 274 11.84 9.24 -6.50
C ASN A 274 11.00 10.53 -6.56
N PRO A 275 11.06 11.29 -7.67
CA PRO A 275 10.25 12.50 -7.85
C PRO A 275 8.73 12.25 -7.85
N ASP A 276 8.31 11.02 -8.16
CA ASP A 276 6.91 10.61 -8.26
C ASP A 276 6.40 9.92 -6.97
N GLU A 277 7.08 10.08 -5.83
CA GLU A 277 6.67 9.48 -4.56
C GLU A 277 5.36 10.09 -4.05
N THR A 278 4.32 9.26 -3.98
CA THR A 278 2.93 9.70 -3.77
C THR A 278 2.68 10.39 -2.43
N ASN A 279 3.27 9.92 -1.33
CA ASN A 279 3.05 10.54 -0.01
C ASN A 279 3.63 11.96 0.03
N THR A 280 4.80 12.13 -0.58
CA THR A 280 5.53 13.39 -0.68
C THR A 280 4.81 14.37 -1.59
N LEU A 281 4.32 13.93 -2.75
CA LEU A 281 3.42 14.73 -3.59
C LEU A 281 2.18 15.19 -2.82
N GLY A 282 1.60 14.31 -1.99
CA GLY A 282 0.46 14.64 -1.13
C GLY A 282 0.78 15.77 -0.16
N LEU A 283 1.92 15.71 0.53
CA LEU A 283 2.40 16.74 1.44
C LEU A 283 2.75 18.05 0.73
N LEU A 284 3.35 18.01 -0.46
CA LEU A 284 3.62 19.19 -1.28
C LEU A 284 2.33 19.89 -1.72
N GLY A 285 1.28 19.13 -2.02
CA GLY A 285 -0.04 19.70 -2.30
C GLY A 285 -0.61 20.43 -1.08
N ILE A 286 -0.52 19.83 0.11
CA ILE A 286 -0.93 20.47 1.37
C ILE A 286 -0.09 21.73 1.66
N MET A 287 1.22 21.66 1.46
CA MET A 287 2.15 22.78 1.64
C MET A 287 1.79 23.95 0.71
N SER A 288 1.54 23.64 -0.55
CA SER A 288 1.15 24.61 -1.58
C SER A 288 -0.19 25.25 -1.26
N MET A 289 -1.17 24.48 -0.78
CA MET A 289 -2.45 25.01 -0.32
C MET A 289 -2.30 25.99 0.85
N GLN A 290 -1.49 25.64 1.85
CA GLN A 290 -1.23 26.51 3.00
C GLN A 290 -0.51 27.81 2.58
N ALA A 291 0.34 27.73 1.56
CA ALA A 291 1.03 28.88 0.98
C ALA A 291 0.17 29.71 0.00
N GLY A 292 -1.10 29.33 -0.25
CA GLY A 292 -1.97 29.98 -1.23
C GLY A 292 -1.57 29.73 -2.70
N GLN A 293 -0.66 28.79 -2.95
CA GLN A 293 -0.19 28.38 -4.27
C GLN A 293 -1.14 27.31 -4.84
N TYR A 294 -2.38 27.69 -5.10
CA TYR A 294 -3.44 26.75 -5.49
C TYR A 294 -3.14 25.97 -6.76
N GLU A 295 -2.50 26.59 -7.75
CA GLU A 295 -2.10 25.93 -8.98
C GLU A 295 -1.09 24.80 -8.74
N ALA A 296 -0.05 25.06 -7.93
CA ALA A 296 0.93 24.04 -7.56
C ALA A 296 0.28 22.90 -6.77
N ALA A 297 -0.66 23.22 -5.86
CA ALA A 297 -1.41 22.20 -5.14
C ALA A 297 -2.19 21.27 -6.07
N ILE A 298 -2.91 21.84 -7.04
CA ILE A 298 -3.65 21.09 -8.07
C ILE A 298 -2.69 20.18 -8.84
N GLN A 299 -1.53 20.68 -9.26
CA GLN A 299 -0.54 19.91 -10.02
C GLN A 299 -0.04 18.69 -9.23
N TYR A 300 0.38 18.88 -7.97
CA TYR A 300 0.88 17.78 -7.14
C TYR A 300 -0.18 16.71 -6.88
N TRP A 301 -1.40 17.11 -6.53
CA TRP A 301 -2.48 16.16 -6.27
C TRP A 301 -3.02 15.48 -7.53
N SER A 302 -3.07 16.18 -8.66
CA SER A 302 -3.45 15.56 -9.94
C SER A 302 -2.42 14.52 -10.35
N LYS A 303 -1.13 14.80 -10.14
CA LYS A 303 -0.05 13.84 -10.43
C LYS A 303 -0.20 12.53 -9.65
N ILE A 304 -0.68 12.58 -8.40
CA ILE A 304 -0.98 11.37 -7.62
C ILE A 304 -2.04 10.50 -8.32
N LEU A 305 -3.12 11.12 -8.81
CA LEU A 305 -4.21 10.41 -9.47
C LEU A 305 -3.84 9.93 -10.87
N GLU A 306 -2.91 10.60 -11.54
CA GLU A 306 -2.31 10.11 -12.79
C GLU A 306 -1.45 8.87 -12.58
N LEU A 307 -0.63 8.88 -11.51
CA LEU A 307 0.24 7.76 -11.16
C LEU A 307 -0.55 6.56 -10.63
N ASN A 308 -1.63 6.82 -9.88
CA ASN A 308 -2.51 5.80 -9.34
C ASN A 308 -3.99 6.24 -9.41
N PRO A 309 -4.70 5.89 -10.50
CA PRO A 309 -6.12 6.21 -10.68
C PRO A 309 -7.05 5.64 -9.61
N GLU A 310 -6.64 4.54 -8.94
CA GLU A 310 -7.41 3.84 -7.90
C GLU A 310 -6.77 4.03 -6.51
N HIS A 311 -6.10 5.16 -6.30
CA HIS A 311 -5.51 5.49 -5.01
C HIS A 311 -6.56 5.45 -3.88
N PRO A 312 -6.30 4.83 -2.72
CA PRO A 312 -7.29 4.71 -1.64
C PRO A 312 -7.85 6.05 -1.16
N GLY A 313 -7.04 7.11 -1.23
CA GLY A 313 -7.44 8.49 -0.92
C GLY A 313 -7.99 9.30 -2.10
N LYS A 314 -8.35 8.67 -3.23
CA LYS A 314 -8.77 9.35 -4.47
C LYS A 314 -9.83 10.42 -4.24
N GLU A 315 -10.88 10.08 -3.49
CA GLU A 315 -11.99 11.00 -3.20
C GLU A 315 -11.51 12.22 -2.41
N SER A 316 -10.68 12.02 -1.38
CA SER A 316 -10.12 13.11 -0.57
C SER A 316 -9.16 13.99 -1.37
N ILE A 317 -8.34 13.39 -2.25
CA ILE A 317 -7.42 14.11 -3.13
C ILE A 317 -8.22 14.94 -4.15
N GLN A 318 -9.27 14.36 -4.74
CA GLN A 318 -10.15 15.07 -5.66
C GLN A 318 -10.85 16.25 -4.99
N ALA A 319 -11.38 16.07 -3.78
CA ALA A 319 -11.97 17.14 -3.00
C ALA A 319 -10.96 18.26 -2.69
N GLY A 320 -9.70 17.91 -2.40
CA GLY A 320 -8.61 18.87 -2.25
C GLY A 320 -8.37 19.68 -3.53
N ILE A 321 -8.30 19.02 -4.69
CA ILE A 321 -8.14 19.65 -6.00
C ILE A 321 -9.30 20.62 -6.28
N ASP A 322 -10.54 20.22 -6.01
CA ASP A 322 -11.72 21.05 -6.28
C ASP A 322 -11.76 22.28 -5.36
N GLU A 323 -11.41 22.13 -4.10
CA GLU A 323 -11.27 23.27 -3.17
C GLU A 323 -10.15 24.22 -3.60
N ALA A 324 -9.02 23.69 -4.07
CA ALA A 324 -7.93 24.50 -4.61
C ALA A 324 -8.37 25.32 -5.83
N ARG A 325 -9.12 24.71 -6.77
CA ARG A 325 -9.68 25.41 -7.94
C ARG A 325 -10.62 26.52 -7.51
N LYS A 326 -11.54 26.23 -6.59
CA LYS A 326 -12.49 27.22 -6.07
C LYS A 326 -11.79 28.43 -5.45
N ARG A 327 -10.73 28.22 -4.66
CA ARG A 327 -9.95 29.32 -4.07
C ARG A 327 -9.15 30.09 -5.10
N MET A 328 -8.62 29.41 -6.11
CA MET A 328 -7.94 30.04 -7.23
C MET A 328 -8.90 30.95 -8.01
N GLU A 329 -10.09 30.45 -8.36
CA GLU A 329 -11.14 31.22 -9.03
C GLU A 329 -11.57 32.43 -8.20
N ALA A 330 -11.81 32.26 -6.90
CA ALA A 330 -12.13 33.36 -6.00
C ALA A 330 -11.02 34.43 -5.98
N THR A 331 -9.74 34.00 -5.97
CA THR A 331 -8.59 34.91 -6.01
C THR A 331 -8.52 35.68 -7.32
N LEU A 332 -8.79 35.02 -8.44
CA LEU A 332 -8.84 35.64 -9.77
C LEU A 332 -10.04 36.60 -9.91
N ALA A 333 -11.21 36.22 -9.37
CA ALA A 333 -12.41 37.06 -9.37
C ALA A 333 -12.18 38.34 -8.55
N SER A 334 -11.65 38.23 -7.32
CA SER A 334 -11.29 39.41 -6.52
C SER A 334 -10.26 40.30 -7.21
N ARG A 335 -9.33 39.72 -7.96
CA ARG A 335 -8.37 40.49 -8.78
C ARG A 335 -9.05 41.21 -9.94
N ALA A 336 -10.00 40.57 -10.62
CA ALA A 336 -10.76 41.15 -11.72
C ALA A 336 -11.70 42.28 -11.25
N GLU A 337 -12.31 42.14 -10.07
CA GLU A 337 -13.13 43.19 -9.45
C GLU A 337 -12.29 44.41 -9.04
N ALA A 338 -11.08 44.17 -8.51
CA ALA A 338 -10.13 45.23 -8.20
C ALA A 338 -9.66 45.99 -9.47
N THR A 339 -9.55 45.30 -10.61
CA THR A 339 -9.23 45.96 -11.89
C THR A 339 -10.42 46.73 -12.48
N ASN A 340 -11.66 46.26 -12.31
CA ASN A 340 -12.85 46.91 -12.85
C ASN A 340 -13.30 48.14 -12.05
N HIS A 341 -12.92 48.27 -10.78
CA HIS A 341 -13.13 49.50 -9.99
C HIS A 341 -12.08 50.60 -10.26
N SER A 342 -11.12 50.34 -11.15
CA SER A 342 -10.07 51.31 -11.52
C SER A 342 -10.33 52.02 -12.86
N THR A 343 -11.53 51.86 -13.44
CA THR A 343 -11.87 52.30 -14.81
C THR A 343 -12.60 53.65 -14.93
N ASP A 344 -12.69 54.45 -13.87
CA ASP A 344 -13.32 55.80 -13.92
C ASP A 344 -12.32 56.96 -13.72
N ALA A 345 -11.05 56.75 -14.10
CA ALA A 345 -10.05 57.81 -14.23
C ALA A 345 -9.59 57.88 -15.69
N PRO A 346 -9.48 59.09 -16.28
CA PRO A 346 -9.28 59.22 -17.72
C PRO A 346 -7.90 58.73 -18.15
N GLU A 347 -7.94 58.09 -19.32
CA GLU A 347 -6.84 57.59 -20.13
C GLU A 347 -5.71 58.63 -20.31
N ALA A 348 -4.57 58.39 -19.67
CA ALA A 348 -3.28 58.94 -20.07
C ALA A 348 -2.13 58.02 -19.60
N GLU A 349 -1.54 57.35 -20.58
CA GLU A 349 -0.15 56.87 -20.63
C GLU A 349 0.26 55.70 -19.71
N ALA A 350 0.27 54.52 -20.32
CA ALA A 350 1.19 53.45 -19.95
C ALA A 350 2.64 53.88 -20.25
N VAL A 351 3.38 54.24 -19.20
CA VAL A 351 4.84 54.10 -19.17
C VAL A 351 5.21 53.55 -17.80
N GLY A 352 5.99 52.48 -17.79
CA GLY A 352 6.42 51.80 -16.58
C GLY A 352 7.05 52.74 -15.56
N SER A 353 6.69 52.52 -14.31
CA SER A 353 7.62 52.62 -13.19
C SER A 353 7.09 51.71 -12.09
N GLU A 354 7.81 50.62 -11.84
CA GLU A 354 7.98 50.11 -10.49
C GLU A 354 8.21 51.33 -9.58
N LYS A 355 7.21 51.65 -8.76
CA LYS A 355 7.44 52.57 -7.65
C LYS A 355 8.48 51.87 -6.79
N ALA A 356 9.68 52.45 -6.72
CA ALA A 356 10.75 51.97 -5.86
C ALA A 356 10.17 51.77 -4.45
N VAL A 357 10.01 50.50 -4.05
CA VAL A 357 9.52 50.14 -2.73
C VAL A 357 10.68 50.41 -1.77
N THR A 358 10.71 51.60 -1.19
CA THR A 358 11.56 51.86 -0.02
C THR A 358 11.07 50.93 1.09
N PRO A 359 11.91 50.03 1.61
CA PRO A 359 11.50 49.08 2.64
C PRO A 359 11.01 49.84 3.87
N VAL A 360 9.79 49.55 4.32
CA VAL A 360 9.20 50.18 5.51
C VAL A 360 9.54 49.35 6.74
N SER A 361 9.97 50.03 7.80
CA SER A 361 10.23 49.45 9.10
C SER A 361 9.61 50.33 10.19
N LEU A 362 8.75 49.74 11.02
CA LEU A 362 8.04 50.42 12.10
C LEU A 362 8.55 49.88 13.44
N ASN A 363 9.19 50.72 14.24
CA ASN A 363 9.61 50.37 15.59
C ASN A 363 8.47 50.65 16.57
N ILE A 364 7.96 49.59 17.21
CA ILE A 364 6.81 49.65 18.11
C ILE A 364 7.27 49.28 19.52
N ARG A 365 7.03 50.16 20.49
CA ARG A 365 7.22 49.89 21.91
C ARG A 365 5.86 49.58 22.52
N VAL A 366 5.74 48.43 23.17
CA VAL A 366 4.49 47.95 23.76
C VAL A 366 4.64 47.87 25.27
N GLU A 367 3.68 48.46 25.97
CA GLU A 367 3.60 48.49 27.43
C GLU A 367 2.20 48.06 27.89
N LEU A 368 2.11 47.51 29.10
CA LEU A 368 0.86 47.11 29.73
C LEU A 368 0.47 48.14 30.79
N ASP A 369 -0.79 48.57 30.79
CA ASP A 369 -1.33 49.38 31.86
C ASP A 369 -1.31 48.59 33.18
N SER A 370 -0.72 49.18 34.22
CA SER A 370 -0.57 48.54 35.53
C SER A 370 -1.88 48.06 36.14
N THR A 371 -3.01 48.67 35.80
CA THR A 371 -4.35 48.28 36.28
C THR A 371 -4.83 46.95 35.70
N LEU A 372 -4.26 46.52 34.57
CA LEU A 372 -4.61 45.26 33.90
C LEU A 372 -3.58 44.15 34.16
N ALA A 373 -2.51 44.42 34.90
CA ALA A 373 -1.44 43.46 35.16
C ALA A 373 -1.93 42.17 35.82
N GLU A 374 -2.89 42.27 36.75
CA GLU A 374 -3.48 41.11 37.43
C GLU A 374 -4.31 40.22 36.50
N LYS A 375 -4.75 40.77 35.37
CA LYS A 375 -5.52 40.03 34.36
C LYS A 375 -4.63 39.35 33.33
N VAL A 376 -3.30 39.44 33.41
CA VAL A 376 -2.38 38.87 32.42
C VAL A 376 -1.56 37.74 33.02
N ALA A 377 -1.61 36.56 32.39
CA ALA A 377 -0.73 35.45 32.71
C ALA A 377 0.55 35.55 31.88
N PRO A 378 1.73 35.19 32.42
CA PRO A 378 2.98 35.15 31.64
C PRO A 378 2.91 34.24 30.41
N SER A 379 2.04 33.22 30.42
CA SER A 379 1.80 32.31 29.31
C SER A 379 0.91 32.88 28.20
N ASP A 380 0.26 34.02 28.41
CA ASP A 380 -0.60 34.62 27.40
C ASP A 380 0.19 35.03 26.17
N THR A 381 -0.44 34.92 25.00
CA THR A 381 0.21 35.26 23.74
C THR A 381 -0.07 36.72 23.39
N LEU A 382 0.99 37.49 23.16
CA LEU A 382 0.92 38.86 22.68
C LEU A 382 1.07 38.89 21.15
N TYR A 383 0.05 39.38 20.47
CA TYR A 383 0.05 39.64 19.03
C TYR A 383 0.23 41.13 18.77
N ILE A 384 1.22 41.49 17.97
CA ILE A 384 1.49 42.88 17.58
C ILE A 384 1.40 42.91 16.06
N TYR A 385 0.43 43.63 15.52
CA TYR A 385 0.16 43.62 14.09
C TYR A 385 -0.27 44.98 13.57
N ALA A 386 0.01 45.23 12.30
CA ALA A 386 -0.45 46.41 11.58
C ALA A 386 -1.58 46.03 10.62
N ARG A 387 -2.56 46.91 10.42
CA ARG A 387 -3.60 46.77 9.39
C ARG A 387 -3.87 48.09 8.69
N ALA A 388 -4.45 48.03 7.50
CA ALA A 388 -4.83 49.24 6.76
C ALA A 388 -5.94 50.01 7.50
N LEU A 389 -5.90 51.35 7.45
CA LEU A 389 -6.95 52.22 8.03
C LEU A 389 -8.30 52.12 7.31
N LYS A 390 -8.26 51.76 6.02
CA LYS A 390 -9.43 51.60 5.15
C LYS A 390 -9.31 50.27 4.41
N GLY A 391 -10.43 49.60 4.23
CA GLY A 391 -10.49 48.31 3.54
C GLY A 391 -10.47 47.11 4.50
N SER A 392 -9.80 46.04 4.10
CA SER A 392 -9.81 44.76 4.82
C SER A 392 -9.26 44.90 6.24
N LYS A 393 -9.93 44.27 7.22
CA LYS A 393 -9.50 44.22 8.63
C LYS A 393 -8.35 43.23 8.87
N MET A 394 -7.87 42.56 7.82
CA MET A 394 -6.77 41.61 7.89
C MET A 394 -5.43 42.32 8.22
N PRO A 395 -4.54 41.68 8.99
CA PRO A 395 -3.23 42.24 9.29
C PRO A 395 -2.31 42.21 8.06
N LEU A 396 -1.58 43.32 7.86
CA LEU A 396 -0.54 43.50 6.84
C LEU A 396 0.79 42.88 7.28
N ALA A 397 1.12 42.98 8.56
CA ALA A 397 2.28 42.37 9.19
C ALA A 397 1.90 41.98 10.62
N ILE A 398 2.39 40.83 11.10
CA ILE A 398 2.06 40.32 12.44
C ILE A 398 3.28 39.66 13.09
N VAL A 399 3.49 39.98 14.36
CA VAL A 399 4.50 39.38 15.22
C VAL A 399 3.84 38.78 16.45
N ARG A 400 4.29 37.59 16.84
CA ARG A 400 3.86 36.89 18.04
C ARG A 400 4.96 36.93 19.11
N LYS A 401 4.61 37.32 20.33
CA LYS A 401 5.46 37.39 21.53
C LYS A 401 4.75 36.80 22.75
N SER A 402 5.46 36.66 23.85
CA SER A 402 4.86 36.32 25.15
C SER A 402 4.44 37.60 25.87
N ALA A 403 3.34 37.55 26.62
CA ALA A 403 2.98 38.65 27.51
C ALA A 403 4.02 38.88 28.63
N ALA A 404 4.81 37.86 28.98
CA ALA A 404 5.93 37.98 29.92
C ALA A 404 7.06 38.87 29.41
N ASP A 405 7.13 39.12 28.09
CA ASP A 405 8.17 39.94 27.48
C ASP A 405 7.92 41.45 27.69
N LEU A 406 6.73 41.86 28.16
CA LEU A 406 6.37 43.27 28.34
C LEU A 406 7.11 43.93 29.52
N PRO A 407 7.56 45.19 29.39
CA PRO A 407 7.51 46.03 28.17
C PRO A 407 8.59 45.63 27.16
N LEU A 408 8.24 45.67 25.88
CA LEU A 408 9.16 45.28 24.79
C LEU A 408 9.12 46.24 23.61
N GLN A 409 10.17 46.18 22.79
CA GLN A 409 10.22 46.85 21.50
C GLN A 409 10.33 45.82 20.38
N VAL A 410 9.47 45.94 19.36
CA VAL A 410 9.47 45.10 18.16
C VAL A 410 9.49 45.94 16.90
N THR A 411 9.95 45.34 15.83
CA THR A 411 9.94 45.93 14.51
C THR A 411 8.91 45.22 13.64
N LEU A 412 8.01 45.98 13.02
CA LEU A 412 7.10 45.51 11.97
C LEU A 412 7.62 45.99 10.62
N ASP A 413 7.86 45.07 9.68
CA ASP A 413 8.36 45.38 8.35
C ASP A 413 7.76 44.46 7.27
N ASP A 414 8.05 44.75 6.01
CA ASP A 414 7.49 44.03 4.86
C ASP A 414 7.93 42.55 4.77
N SER A 415 8.96 42.12 5.51
CA SER A 415 9.39 40.71 5.54
C SER A 415 8.43 39.84 6.34
N GLN A 416 7.65 40.46 7.23
CA GLN A 416 6.66 39.81 8.10
C GLN A 416 5.27 39.78 7.46
N THR A 417 5.15 40.27 6.23
CA THR A 417 3.92 40.27 5.46
C THR A 417 3.71 38.90 4.79
N MET A 418 2.53 38.31 5.02
CA MET A 418 2.16 36.99 4.46
C MET A 418 1.80 37.05 2.96
N MET A 419 1.39 38.21 2.44
CA MET A 419 0.97 38.39 1.05
C MET A 419 1.71 39.56 0.39
N PRO A 420 2.43 39.36 -0.73
CA PRO A 420 3.21 40.42 -1.37
C PRO A 420 2.43 41.69 -1.77
N SER A 421 1.11 41.57 -2.00
CA SER A 421 0.22 42.70 -2.31
C SER A 421 -0.25 43.50 -1.09
N ALA A 422 -0.09 42.97 0.12
CA ALA A 422 -0.54 43.57 1.39
C ALA A 422 0.64 44.03 2.27
N ARG A 423 1.73 44.49 1.65
CA ARG A 423 2.92 45.01 2.34
C ARG A 423 2.63 46.31 3.06
N LEU A 424 3.32 46.55 4.17
CA LEU A 424 3.28 47.83 4.90
C LEU A 424 3.67 48.98 3.99
N SER A 425 4.65 48.77 3.10
CA SER A 425 5.11 49.75 2.11
C SER A 425 4.04 50.24 1.14
N ASN A 426 2.92 49.53 1.01
CA ASN A 426 1.86 49.88 0.07
C ASN A 426 0.84 50.86 0.65
N PHE A 427 0.95 51.20 1.94
CA PHE A 427 0.01 52.07 2.64
C PHE A 427 0.75 53.24 3.25
N ASP A 428 0.30 54.47 3.02
CA ASP A 428 0.91 55.68 3.62
C ASP A 428 0.69 55.72 5.14
N GLN A 429 -0.43 55.16 5.61
CA GLN A 429 -0.82 55.11 7.01
C GLN A 429 -1.48 53.78 7.37
N VAL A 430 -1.18 53.30 8.57
CA VAL A 430 -1.70 52.04 9.12
C VAL A 430 -2.20 52.24 10.54
N GLU A 431 -3.00 51.29 11.04
CA GLU A 431 -3.31 51.12 12.45
C GLU A 431 -2.48 49.96 13.00
N VAL A 432 -1.78 50.19 14.10
CA VAL A 432 -1.01 49.15 14.80
C VAL A 432 -1.72 48.78 16.09
N ILE A 433 -1.88 47.48 16.31
CA ILE A 433 -2.63 46.91 17.43
C ILE A 433 -1.72 45.93 18.17
N ALA A 434 -1.67 46.06 19.49
CA ALA A 434 -1.09 45.07 20.38
C ALA A 434 -2.22 44.41 21.17
N ARG A 435 -2.37 43.09 21.05
CA ARG A 435 -3.41 42.30 21.72
C ARG A 435 -2.81 41.15 22.52
N ILE A 436 -3.15 41.05 23.79
CA ILE A 436 -2.91 39.86 24.60
C ILE A 436 -4.12 38.94 24.44
N SER A 437 -3.92 37.81 23.77
CA SER A 437 -4.94 36.79 23.55
C SER A 437 -4.92 35.74 24.63
N LYS A 438 -6.09 35.49 25.24
CA LYS A 438 -6.30 34.41 26.20
C LYS A 438 -6.46 33.04 25.55
N GLN A 439 -6.98 33.02 24.33
CA GLN A 439 -7.24 31.79 23.57
C GLN A 439 -6.09 31.42 22.62
N GLY A 440 -5.02 32.23 22.59
CA GLY A 440 -3.86 32.00 21.74
C GLY A 440 -4.11 32.28 20.26
N THR A 441 -5.18 32.99 19.91
CA THR A 441 -5.55 33.34 18.52
C THR A 441 -5.44 34.85 18.28
N PRO A 442 -5.06 35.30 17.06
CA PRO A 442 -4.96 36.73 16.75
C PRO A 442 -6.33 37.42 16.54
N GLN A 443 -7.41 36.65 16.40
CA GLN A 443 -8.78 37.17 16.31
C GLN A 443 -9.18 37.92 17.59
N VAL A 444 -10.17 38.81 17.47
CA VAL A 444 -10.73 39.52 18.62
C VAL A 444 -11.62 38.55 19.38
N ASN A 445 -11.31 38.28 20.66
CA ASN A 445 -12.19 37.52 21.53
C ASN A 445 -12.54 38.34 22.78
N PRO A 446 -13.71 38.11 23.39
CA PRO A 446 -14.01 38.61 24.71
C PRO A 446 -12.95 38.26 25.76
N GLY A 447 -12.64 39.22 26.63
CA GLY A 447 -11.63 39.08 27.68
C GLY A 447 -10.17 39.22 27.20
N ASP A 448 -9.94 39.38 25.89
CA ASP A 448 -8.62 39.78 25.39
C ASP A 448 -8.33 41.23 25.80
N LEU A 449 -7.05 41.55 26.02
CA LEU A 449 -6.62 42.91 26.30
C LEU A 449 -5.98 43.52 25.06
N GLU A 450 -6.27 44.77 24.75
CA GLU A 450 -5.68 45.45 23.60
C GLU A 450 -5.27 46.91 23.87
N GLY A 451 -4.32 47.35 23.04
CA GLY A 451 -3.92 48.74 22.88
C GLY A 451 -3.75 49.03 21.39
N ARG A 452 -4.01 50.27 20.98
CA ARG A 452 -3.98 50.67 19.57
C ARG A 452 -3.23 51.97 19.38
N ALA A 453 -2.47 52.06 18.29
CA ALA A 453 -1.91 53.30 17.75
C ALA A 453 -2.47 53.51 16.34
N SER A 454 -3.19 54.62 16.14
CA SER A 454 -3.80 54.97 14.87
C SER A 454 -3.99 56.49 14.78
N PRO A 455 -3.60 57.15 13.67
CA PRO A 455 -2.87 56.61 12.53
C PRO A 455 -1.35 56.52 12.80
N VAL A 456 -0.68 55.57 12.13
CA VAL A 456 0.79 55.40 12.14
C VAL A 456 1.32 55.59 10.72
N ASP A 457 2.18 56.59 10.53
CA ASP A 457 2.76 56.91 9.22
C ASP A 457 3.89 55.93 8.86
N THR A 458 3.81 55.32 7.67
CA THR A 458 4.79 54.33 7.18
C THR A 458 5.98 54.97 6.48
N GLY A 459 5.80 56.16 5.88
CA GLY A 459 6.85 56.91 5.17
C GLY A 459 7.86 57.63 6.06
N SER A 460 7.69 57.59 7.39
CA SER A 460 8.56 58.27 8.38
C SER A 460 9.41 57.29 9.20
N GLY A 461 9.58 56.05 8.73
CA GLY A 461 10.01 54.89 9.52
C GLY A 461 11.47 54.86 10.00
N GLU A 462 12.37 55.71 9.50
CA GLU A 462 13.74 55.74 10.01
C GLU A 462 13.81 56.40 11.40
N GLY A 463 13.86 55.56 12.44
CA GLY A 463 14.20 55.95 13.81
C GLY A 463 13.04 56.39 14.71
N LYS A 464 11.81 56.53 14.19
CA LYS A 464 10.63 56.85 15.02
C LYS A 464 10.14 55.60 15.75
N VAL A 465 9.95 55.72 17.07
CA VAL A 465 9.37 54.66 17.92
C VAL A 465 7.92 55.02 18.24
N TYR A 466 6.99 54.15 17.90
CA TYR A 466 5.57 54.29 18.20
C TYR A 466 5.25 53.54 19.49
N SER A 467 4.74 54.23 20.50
CA SER A 467 4.34 53.62 21.77
C SER A 467 2.88 53.16 21.73
N ILE A 468 2.63 51.93 22.17
CA ILE A 468 1.30 51.35 22.36
C ILE A 468 1.16 50.97 23.83
N LEU A 469 0.13 51.49 24.48
CA LEU A 469 -0.26 51.10 25.83
C LEU A 469 -1.49 50.16 25.73
N ILE A 470 -1.36 48.94 26.24
CA ILE A 470 -2.46 47.99 26.37
C ILE A 470 -3.27 48.39 27.61
N ASN A 471 -4.43 49.01 27.39
CA ASN A 471 -5.25 49.63 28.43
C ASN A 471 -6.75 49.33 28.31
N GLN A 472 -7.16 48.52 27.33
CA GLN A 472 -8.54 48.17 27.10
C GLN A 472 -8.75 46.66 27.19
N GLU A 473 -9.81 46.23 27.88
CA GLU A 473 -10.32 44.86 27.82
C GLU A 473 -11.45 44.80 26.79
N ILE A 474 -11.42 43.77 25.94
CA ILE A 474 -12.50 43.51 24.98
C ILE A 474 -13.72 43.01 25.77
N PRO A 475 -14.85 43.72 25.72
CA PRO A 475 -16.05 43.30 26.42
C PRO A 475 -16.62 42.01 25.80
N ASP A 476 -17.37 41.25 26.59
CA ASP A 476 -18.21 40.17 26.09
C ASP A 476 -19.13 40.69 24.98
N ALA A 477 -19.16 39.97 23.86
CA ALA A 477 -20.05 40.31 22.77
C ALA A 477 -21.50 40.25 23.29
N GLU A 478 -22.20 41.38 23.29
CA GLU A 478 -23.63 41.35 23.55
C GLU A 478 -24.30 40.41 22.53
N PRO A 479 -25.22 39.54 22.96
CA PRO A 479 -25.88 38.63 22.04
C PRO A 479 -26.77 39.43 21.07
N GLY A 480 -26.25 39.68 19.85
CA GLY A 480 -27.07 40.10 18.71
C GLY A 480 -26.56 41.27 17.85
N GLN A 481 -25.30 41.31 17.43
CA GLN A 481 -24.87 42.16 16.30
C GLN A 481 -24.03 41.41 15.28
#